data_AF-A0A9W6KT20-F1
#
_entry.id   AF-A0A9W6KT20-F1
#
_cell.length_a   1.000
_cell.length_b   1.000
_cell.length_c   1.000
_cell.angle_alpha   90.00
_cell.angle_beta   90.00
_cell.angle_gamma   90.00
#
_symmetry.space_group_name_H-M   'P 1'
#
loop_
_entity.id
_entity.type
_entity.pdbx_description
1 polymer ?
#
loop_
_entity_poly.entity_id
_entity_poly.type
_entity_poly.pdbx_seq_one_letter_code
_entity_poly.pdbx_strand_id
1 'polypeptide(L)'
;MTHSAQPPPPEHLGYYQPQPQSPPPASAPPTQAQLAQWHAAQQAQAQAQARSHVTTEVRPGAAPPQFDLETSLSRTAAPDLPWQQAQRDAQPQAPSRPARPEGPARPAAETAAAPPGRPVAASLSRLRVDWHDVSAAALQQMRGGTGATGLMLGVDYQRRPVPIRLFRPEPTRVTLVAGLWAQRILVFRALALGARVIVLTGDPRPWQGLGEWATGLSDRLVVWTDPRPPRAPAVARQPLLVVTDVSQAAFGARPELGPWRTEVTAIRRLSAEHAHTLQGCDLVMLQKLNAQEAAVAGQALNLPANGAGLLQEMTPEMLALMGGGANRYVWLSPTSVEQQYHGPPQR
;
A
#
# COMPACT_ATOMS: atom_id res chain seq x y z
N MET A 1 16.54 47.76 81.82
CA MET A 1 15.85 48.39 80.68
C MET A 1 16.78 48.37 79.48
N THR A 2 16.50 47.47 78.54
CA THR A 2 16.68 47.56 77.06
C THR A 2 16.53 46.14 76.53
N HIS A 3 15.33 45.83 76.05
CA HIS A 3 15.00 44.58 75.35
C HIS A 3 15.61 44.65 73.94
N SER A 4 16.55 43.75 73.61
CA SER A 4 16.93 43.48 72.22
C SER A 4 16.06 42.33 71.71
N ALA A 5 15.13 42.66 70.83
CA ALA A 5 14.26 41.72 70.14
C ALA A 5 15.04 40.97 69.05
N GLN A 6 14.95 39.65 69.09
CA GLN A 6 15.51 38.75 68.09
C GLN A 6 14.52 38.62 66.91
N PRO A 7 14.95 38.77 65.65
CA PRO A 7 14.05 38.66 64.50
C PRO A 7 13.62 37.19 64.27
N PRO A 8 12.39 36.97 63.79
CA PRO A 8 11.87 35.62 63.50
C PRO A 8 12.56 34.99 62.27
N PRO A 9 12.61 33.65 62.18
CA PRO A 9 13.18 32.95 61.03
C PRO A 9 12.33 33.13 59.76
N PRO A 10 12.92 33.01 58.57
CA PRO A 10 12.22 33.21 57.30
C PRO A 10 11.18 32.11 57.05
N GLU A 11 10.00 32.54 56.62
CA GLU A 11 8.90 31.68 56.22
C GLU A 11 9.28 30.82 55.00
N HIS A 12 8.99 29.52 55.08
CA HIS A 12 9.10 28.60 53.96
C HIS A 12 8.14 29.04 52.84
N LEU A 13 8.69 29.58 51.76
CA LEU A 13 8.01 29.70 50.48
C LEU A 13 7.55 28.31 50.06
N GLY A 14 6.24 28.07 50.17
CA GLY A 14 5.59 26.88 49.65
C GLY A 14 5.84 26.79 48.14
N TYR A 15 6.60 25.79 47.73
CA TYR A 15 6.68 25.39 46.34
C TYR A 15 5.28 24.94 45.89
N TYR A 16 4.59 25.78 45.11
CA TYR A 16 3.42 25.36 44.34
C TYR A 16 3.90 24.35 43.29
N GLN A 17 3.72 23.07 43.57
CA GLN A 17 3.91 22.01 42.60
C GLN A 17 2.65 21.97 41.72
N PRO A 18 2.70 22.30 40.42
CA PRO A 18 1.53 22.17 39.56
C PRO A 18 1.17 20.67 39.47
N GLN A 19 -0.07 20.34 39.86
CA GLN A 19 -0.62 19.01 39.64
C GLN A 19 -0.53 18.66 38.15
N PRO A 20 -0.05 17.47 37.76
CA PRO A 20 -0.12 17.02 36.38
C PRO A 20 -1.59 16.93 35.98
N GLN A 21 -1.99 17.77 35.02
CA GLN A 21 -3.30 17.70 34.39
C GLN A 21 -3.48 16.31 33.80
N SER A 22 -4.53 15.61 34.22
CA SER A 22 -4.92 14.32 33.66
C SER A 22 -5.16 14.47 32.15
N PRO A 23 -4.67 13.54 31.31
CA PRO A 23 -4.96 13.58 29.89
C PRO A 23 -6.47 13.51 29.65
N PRO A 24 -7.01 14.21 28.64
CA PRO A 24 -8.43 14.11 28.31
C PRO A 24 -8.79 12.64 28.01
N PRO A 25 -9.98 12.17 28.40
CA PRO A 25 -10.38 10.79 28.17
C PRO A 25 -10.32 10.49 26.67
N ALA A 26 -9.59 9.42 26.32
CA ALA A 26 -9.60 8.87 24.98
C ALA A 26 -11.07 8.68 24.54
N SER A 27 -11.42 9.23 23.37
CA SER A 27 -12.76 9.11 22.81
C SER A 27 -13.17 7.63 22.85
N ALA A 28 -14.27 7.35 23.56
CA ALA A 28 -14.76 5.99 23.69
C ALA A 28 -14.97 5.38 22.30
N PRO A 29 -14.65 4.09 22.10
CA PRO A 29 -14.92 3.43 20.83
C PRO A 29 -16.40 3.58 20.47
N PRO A 30 -16.74 3.72 19.18
CA PRO A 30 -18.11 3.91 18.74
C PRO A 30 -18.99 2.78 19.29
N THR A 31 -20.12 3.18 19.86
CA THR A 31 -21.08 2.23 20.43
C THR A 31 -21.64 1.33 19.35
N GLN A 32 -22.08 0.11 19.70
CA GLN A 32 -22.75 -0.79 18.76
C GLN A 32 -23.94 -0.13 18.05
N ALA A 33 -24.63 0.82 18.70
CA ALA A 33 -25.71 1.59 18.11
C ALA A 33 -25.24 2.52 16.98
N GLN A 34 -24.10 3.19 17.15
CA GLN A 34 -23.49 4.04 16.12
C GLN A 34 -22.99 3.21 14.93
N LEU A 35 -22.39 2.05 15.20
CA LEU A 35 -22.02 1.09 14.15
C LEU A 35 -23.27 0.59 13.41
N ALA A 36 -24.34 0.22 14.11
CA ALA A 36 -25.58 -0.23 13.47
C ALA A 36 -26.24 0.83 12.58
N GLN A 37 -26.27 2.10 13.03
CA GLN A 37 -26.79 3.22 12.23
C GLN A 37 -25.94 3.48 10.98
N TRP A 38 -24.62 3.37 11.11
CA TRP A 38 -23.69 3.49 9.98
C TRP A 38 -23.89 2.35 8.97
N HIS A 39 -24.07 1.12 9.45
CA HIS A 39 -24.37 -0.04 8.61
C HIS A 39 -25.68 0.13 7.85
N ALA A 40 -26.72 0.67 8.49
CA ALA A 40 -28.01 0.94 7.88
C ALA A 40 -27.92 2.00 6.76
N ALA A 41 -27.13 3.07 6.98
CA ALA A 41 -26.90 4.11 5.97
C ALA A 41 -26.20 3.56 4.71
N GLN A 42 -25.22 2.66 4.88
CA GLN A 42 -24.54 2.00 3.75
C GLN A 42 -25.46 1.06 2.97
N GLN A 43 -26.30 0.27 3.67
CA GLN A 43 -27.26 -0.61 3.01
C GLN A 43 -28.30 0.19 2.21
N ALA A 44 -28.77 1.33 2.72
CA ALA A 44 -29.71 2.19 2.00
C ALA A 44 -29.11 2.74 0.70
N GLN A 45 -27.83 3.12 0.70
CA GLN A 45 -27.13 3.57 -0.51
C GLN A 45 -26.91 2.44 -1.51
N ALA A 46 -26.48 1.25 -1.06
CA ALA A 46 -26.31 0.09 -1.92
C ALA A 46 -27.64 -0.37 -2.56
N GLN A 47 -28.75 -0.31 -1.80
CA GLN A 47 -30.08 -0.64 -2.29
C GLN A 47 -30.64 0.40 -3.27
N ALA A 48 -30.39 1.69 -3.04
CA ALA A 48 -30.76 2.76 -3.97
C ALA A 48 -30.02 2.61 -5.32
N GLN A 49 -28.76 2.17 -5.28
CA GLN A 49 -27.95 1.87 -6.47
C GLN A 49 -28.41 0.58 -7.16
N ALA A 50 -28.72 -0.49 -6.42
CA ALA A 50 -29.27 -1.71 -7.00
C ALA A 50 -30.62 -1.46 -7.71
N ARG A 51 -31.48 -0.61 -7.14
CA ARG A 51 -32.77 -0.22 -7.76
C ARG A 51 -32.61 0.60 -9.03
N SER A 52 -31.51 1.33 -9.18
CA SER A 52 -31.21 2.09 -10.41
C SER A 52 -30.54 1.24 -11.51
N HIS A 53 -30.10 0.01 -11.19
CA HIS A 53 -29.52 -0.94 -12.15
C HIS A 53 -30.50 -2.01 -12.67
N VAL A 54 -31.74 -2.06 -12.19
CA VAL A 54 -32.75 -3.03 -12.64
C VAL A 54 -33.71 -2.35 -13.63
N THR A 55 -33.21 -2.06 -14.83
CA THR A 55 -34.02 -2.06 -16.06
C THR A 55 -33.11 -2.45 -17.21
N THR A 56 -32.65 -3.70 -17.22
CA THR A 56 -32.27 -4.37 -18.46
C THR A 56 -32.77 -5.80 -18.36
N GLU A 57 -33.85 -6.05 -19.06
CA GLU A 57 -34.54 -7.33 -19.16
C GLU A 57 -33.79 -8.24 -20.11
N VAL A 58 -33.28 -9.39 -19.64
CA VAL A 58 -33.08 -10.60 -20.46
C VAL A 58 -33.37 -11.84 -19.60
N ARG A 59 -34.24 -12.70 -20.12
CA ARG A 59 -34.81 -13.94 -19.54
C ARG A 59 -33.88 -15.17 -19.74
N PRO A 60 -34.19 -16.39 -19.23
CA PRO A 60 -33.30 -17.14 -18.34
C PRO A 60 -32.75 -18.45 -18.94
N GLY A 61 -31.71 -19.01 -18.33
CA GLY A 61 -31.30 -20.39 -18.56
C GLY A 61 -30.05 -20.82 -17.79
N ALA A 62 -30.26 -21.50 -16.66
CA ALA A 62 -29.45 -22.57 -16.03
C ALA A 62 -29.28 -22.39 -14.52
N ALA A 63 -29.56 -23.47 -13.78
CA ALA A 63 -29.59 -23.56 -12.32
C ALA A 63 -28.19 -23.42 -11.68
N PRO A 64 -28.08 -22.87 -10.45
CA PRO A 64 -26.82 -22.82 -9.72
C PRO A 64 -26.52 -24.18 -9.06
N PRO A 65 -25.25 -24.64 -9.02
CA PRO A 65 -24.87 -25.79 -8.20
C PRO A 65 -24.87 -25.41 -6.71
N GLN A 66 -25.43 -26.29 -5.89
CA GLN A 66 -25.42 -26.22 -4.44
C GLN A 66 -24.01 -26.55 -3.92
N PHE A 67 -23.52 -25.74 -2.97
CA PHE A 67 -22.24 -25.99 -2.30
C PHE A 67 -22.51 -26.39 -0.86
N ASP A 68 -22.06 -27.59 -0.50
CA ASP A 68 -22.30 -28.22 0.79
C ASP A 68 -21.29 -27.72 1.82
N LEU A 69 -21.79 -27.24 2.96
CA LEU A 69 -21.04 -26.42 3.93
C LEU A 69 -20.25 -27.27 4.95
N GLU A 70 -20.44 -28.59 4.98
CA GLU A 70 -19.92 -29.46 6.05
C GLU A 70 -18.50 -29.99 5.84
N THR A 71 -17.95 -29.96 4.61
CA THR A 71 -16.65 -30.64 4.34
C THR A 71 -15.41 -29.75 4.43
N SER A 72 -15.53 -28.42 4.50
CA SER A 72 -14.35 -27.52 4.46
C SER A 72 -13.93 -26.90 5.80
N LEU A 73 -14.68 -27.13 6.89
CA LEU A 73 -14.41 -26.53 8.20
C LEU A 73 -13.73 -27.45 9.24
N SER A 74 -13.13 -28.58 8.83
CA SER A 74 -12.52 -29.51 9.78
C SER A 74 -11.05 -29.83 9.50
N ARG A 75 -10.16 -28.86 9.73
CA ARG A 75 -9.07 -28.97 10.72
C ARG A 75 -8.06 -27.82 10.64
N THR A 76 -7.92 -27.13 11.77
CA THR A 76 -6.91 -26.14 12.09
C THR A 76 -5.54 -26.80 12.32
N ALA A 77 -4.57 -26.44 11.49
CA ALA A 77 -3.13 -26.36 11.81
C ALA A 77 -2.46 -25.60 10.67
N ALA A 78 -1.75 -24.50 10.95
CA ALA A 78 -0.96 -23.80 9.94
C ALA A 78 0.17 -24.72 9.46
N PRO A 79 0.36 -24.93 8.14
CA PRO A 79 1.56 -25.58 7.65
C PRO A 79 2.41 -24.63 6.79
N ASP A 80 3.69 -24.98 6.77
CA ASP A 80 4.82 -24.28 6.18
C ASP A 80 4.59 -23.78 4.75
N LEU A 81 5.12 -22.58 4.49
CA LEU A 81 5.04 -21.96 3.17
C LEU A 81 5.88 -22.77 2.14
N PRO A 82 5.33 -23.06 0.96
CA PRO A 82 5.84 -24.05 0.00
C PRO A 82 7.23 -23.77 -0.60
N TRP A 83 7.78 -22.57 -0.41
CA TRP A 83 9.13 -22.24 -0.90
C TRP A 83 10.26 -22.72 0.03
N GLN A 84 9.97 -23.02 1.30
CA GLN A 84 10.97 -23.50 2.27
C GLN A 84 11.23 -25.01 2.16
N GLN A 85 10.24 -25.78 1.70
CA GLN A 85 10.35 -27.22 1.46
C GLN A 85 11.20 -27.52 0.21
N ALA A 86 10.99 -26.74 -0.85
CA ALA A 86 11.73 -26.84 -2.10
C ALA A 86 13.24 -26.60 -1.96
N GLN A 87 13.69 -25.89 -0.91
CA GLN A 87 15.12 -25.69 -0.63
C GLN A 87 15.76 -26.86 0.15
N ARG A 88 14.98 -27.61 0.94
CA ARG A 88 15.45 -28.79 1.67
C ARG A 88 15.55 -30.03 0.78
N ASP A 89 14.62 -30.17 -0.17
CA ASP A 89 14.60 -31.30 -1.10
C ASP A 89 15.63 -31.18 -2.24
N ALA A 90 16.25 -30.00 -2.40
CA ALA A 90 17.26 -29.72 -3.43
C ALA A 90 18.71 -30.07 -3.01
N GLN A 91 18.90 -30.79 -1.90
CA GLN A 91 20.22 -31.25 -1.46
C GLN A 91 20.59 -32.56 -2.19
N PRO A 92 21.64 -32.59 -3.03
CA PRO A 92 21.90 -33.75 -3.89
C PRO A 92 22.37 -34.96 -3.07
N GLN A 93 21.60 -36.05 -3.09
CA GLN A 93 22.06 -37.37 -2.68
C GLN A 93 22.86 -38.02 -3.82
N ALA A 94 24.06 -38.54 -3.49
CA ALA A 94 24.90 -39.27 -4.44
C ALA A 94 24.21 -40.59 -4.85
N PRO A 95 24.07 -40.90 -6.15
CA PRO A 95 23.35 -42.10 -6.58
C PRO A 95 24.15 -43.38 -6.31
N SER A 96 23.48 -44.38 -5.74
CA SER A 96 23.98 -45.74 -5.59
C SER A 96 24.04 -46.43 -6.96
N ARG A 97 25.18 -47.06 -7.26
CA ARG A 97 25.48 -47.72 -8.53
C ARG A 97 24.70 -49.04 -8.67
N PRO A 98 23.93 -49.27 -9.74
CA PRO A 98 23.37 -50.60 -10.00
C PRO A 98 24.41 -51.57 -10.56
N ALA A 99 24.31 -52.85 -10.20
CA ALA A 99 25.17 -53.93 -10.64
C ALA A 99 25.04 -54.19 -12.16
N ARG A 100 26.16 -54.46 -12.82
CA ARG A 100 26.27 -54.67 -14.28
C ARG A 100 26.26 -56.17 -14.60
N PRO A 101 25.57 -56.64 -15.67
CA PRO A 101 25.69 -58.03 -16.12
C PRO A 101 27.09 -58.28 -16.72
N GLU A 102 27.66 -59.44 -16.42
CA GLU A 102 28.96 -59.89 -16.93
C GLU A 102 28.89 -60.23 -18.43
N GLY A 103 29.83 -59.68 -19.20
CA GLY A 103 30.08 -59.96 -20.62
C GLY A 103 31.55 -59.67 -20.94
N PRO A 104 32.16 -60.34 -21.94
CA PRO A 104 33.55 -60.77 -21.87
C PRO A 104 34.58 -59.66 -22.09
N ALA A 105 35.74 -59.89 -21.46
CA ALA A 105 36.86 -58.99 -21.29
C ALA A 105 37.49 -58.46 -22.60
N ARG A 106 37.92 -57.19 -22.57
CA ARG A 106 38.88 -56.58 -23.50
C ARG A 106 39.96 -55.82 -22.73
N PRO A 107 41.17 -55.70 -23.29
CA PRO A 107 42.42 -55.70 -22.53
C PRO A 107 42.75 -54.34 -21.89
N ALA A 108 43.58 -54.43 -20.86
CA ALA A 108 44.04 -53.33 -20.03
C ALA A 108 44.76 -52.24 -20.82
N ALA A 109 44.30 -50.99 -20.67
CA ALA A 109 45.04 -49.79 -21.04
C ALA A 109 45.50 -49.10 -19.76
N GLU A 110 46.77 -48.69 -19.76
CA GLU A 110 47.58 -48.30 -18.62
C GLU A 110 47.03 -47.13 -17.80
N THR A 111 47.13 -47.29 -16.48
CA THR A 111 46.83 -46.28 -15.47
C THR A 111 47.95 -45.24 -15.43
N ALA A 112 47.80 -44.14 -16.19
CA ALA A 112 48.62 -42.94 -16.00
C ALA A 112 48.00 -42.05 -14.91
N ALA A 113 48.74 -41.87 -13.82
CA ALA A 113 48.34 -41.06 -12.67
C ALA A 113 48.19 -39.57 -13.05
N ALA A 114 47.03 -38.98 -12.73
CA ALA A 114 46.76 -37.56 -12.90
C ALA A 114 47.17 -36.75 -11.65
N PRO A 115 47.70 -35.53 -11.79
CA PRO A 115 48.14 -34.69 -10.67
C PRO A 115 46.94 -34.09 -9.91
N PRO A 116 47.06 -33.83 -8.59
CA PRO A 116 45.98 -33.25 -7.80
C PRO A 116 45.97 -31.71 -7.93
N GLY A 117 44.79 -31.14 -8.16
CA GLY A 117 44.57 -29.69 -8.01
C GLY A 117 43.98 -29.00 -9.24
N ARG A 118 42.68 -29.15 -9.46
CA ARG A 118 41.90 -28.20 -10.28
C ARG A 118 40.47 -28.11 -9.73
N PRO A 119 39.93 -26.90 -9.49
CA PRO A 119 38.60 -26.76 -8.90
C PRO A 119 37.52 -27.29 -9.86
N VAL A 120 36.58 -28.04 -9.30
CA VAL A 120 35.41 -28.59 -9.99
C VAL A 120 34.42 -27.46 -10.26
N ALA A 121 34.66 -26.70 -11.33
CA ALA A 121 33.70 -25.73 -11.87
C ALA A 121 33.50 -26.00 -13.36
N ALA A 122 33.09 -27.21 -13.71
CA ALA A 122 32.77 -27.58 -15.09
C ALA A 122 31.75 -28.72 -15.13
N SER A 123 30.51 -28.45 -14.72
CA SER A 123 29.32 -29.21 -15.16
C SER A 123 28.04 -28.57 -14.62
N LEU A 124 27.80 -27.30 -14.94
CA LEU A 124 26.42 -26.87 -15.10
C LEU A 124 26.20 -26.82 -16.60
N SER A 125 25.36 -27.73 -17.11
CA SER A 125 24.83 -27.63 -18.46
C SER A 125 24.36 -26.19 -18.64
N ARG A 126 24.97 -25.46 -19.58
CA ARG A 126 24.44 -24.13 -19.95
C ARG A 126 22.97 -24.34 -20.25
N LEU A 127 22.09 -23.62 -19.55
CA LEU A 127 20.69 -23.59 -19.92
C LEU A 127 20.66 -23.11 -21.37
N ARG A 128 20.36 -24.01 -22.31
CA ARG A 128 19.98 -23.59 -23.65
C ARG A 128 18.59 -23.03 -23.49
N VAL A 129 18.51 -21.73 -23.25
CA VAL A 129 17.28 -20.99 -23.52
C VAL A 129 17.22 -20.90 -25.03
N ASP A 130 16.76 -21.97 -25.67
CA ASP A 130 16.31 -21.89 -27.05
C ASP A 130 15.09 -20.96 -27.09
N TRP A 131 14.95 -20.22 -28.19
CA TRP A 131 13.85 -19.28 -28.35
C TRP A 131 12.54 -20.06 -28.42
N HIS A 132 11.68 -19.89 -27.41
CA HIS A 132 10.31 -20.38 -27.46
C HIS A 132 9.47 -19.40 -28.26
N ASP A 133 9.07 -19.79 -29.46
CA ASP A 133 8.11 -19.03 -30.26
C ASP A 133 6.71 -19.25 -29.68
N VAL A 134 6.02 -18.16 -29.34
CA VAL A 134 4.65 -18.19 -28.82
C VAL A 134 3.75 -17.68 -29.93
N SER A 135 2.84 -18.52 -30.40
CA SER A 135 1.91 -18.12 -31.45
C SER A 135 1.09 -16.90 -31.00
N ALA A 136 0.76 -16.00 -31.93
CA ALA A 136 -0.04 -14.82 -31.61
C ALA A 136 -1.39 -15.18 -30.95
N ALA A 137 -1.97 -16.33 -31.30
CA ALA A 137 -3.18 -16.87 -30.69
C ALA A 137 -2.95 -17.33 -29.23
N ALA A 138 -1.84 -18.01 -28.93
CA ALA A 138 -1.45 -18.35 -27.56
C ALA A 138 -1.16 -17.11 -26.72
N LEU A 139 -0.55 -16.07 -27.31
CA LEU A 139 -0.36 -14.77 -26.67
C LEU A 139 -1.70 -14.06 -26.38
N GLN A 140 -2.68 -14.19 -27.28
CA GLN A 140 -4.04 -13.66 -27.06
C GLN A 140 -4.79 -14.43 -25.97
N GLN A 141 -4.54 -15.73 -25.82
CA GLN A 141 -5.09 -16.55 -24.74
C GLN A 141 -4.39 -16.30 -23.39
N MET A 142 -3.12 -15.88 -23.40
CA MET A 142 -2.40 -15.37 -22.23
C MET A 142 -2.79 -13.96 -21.82
N ARG A 143 -3.74 -13.30 -22.52
CA ARG A 143 -4.46 -12.16 -21.96
C ARG A 143 -5.42 -12.65 -20.88
N GLY A 144 -4.86 -13.25 -19.84
CA GLY A 144 -5.56 -13.49 -18.59
C GLY A 144 -6.12 -12.17 -18.13
N GLY A 145 -7.44 -12.15 -17.89
CA GLY A 145 -8.15 -10.97 -17.43
C GLY A 145 -7.35 -10.31 -16.32
N THR A 146 -7.07 -9.03 -16.48
CA THR A 146 -6.34 -8.20 -15.54
C THR A 146 -7.20 -7.92 -14.29
N GLY A 147 -7.78 -8.97 -13.71
CA GLY A 147 -8.45 -8.94 -12.42
C GLY A 147 -7.40 -8.52 -11.39
N ALA A 148 -7.51 -7.28 -10.95
CA ALA A 148 -6.57 -6.58 -10.08
C ALA A 148 -5.21 -6.18 -10.68
N THR A 149 -5.11 -5.72 -11.94
CA THR A 149 -3.97 -4.86 -12.33
C THR A 149 -4.13 -3.48 -11.70
N GLY A 150 -3.57 -3.30 -10.51
CA GLY A 150 -3.59 -2.03 -9.80
C GLY A 150 -2.79 -2.11 -8.50
N LEU A 151 -2.49 -0.95 -7.94
CA LEU A 151 -1.93 -0.86 -6.60
C LEU A 151 -2.96 -1.35 -5.59
N MET A 152 -2.62 -2.38 -4.82
CA MET A 152 -3.50 -2.88 -3.77
C MET A 152 -3.60 -1.85 -2.64
N LEU A 153 -4.72 -1.13 -2.55
CA LEU A 153 -4.86 -0.07 -1.55
C LEU A 153 -5.30 -0.62 -0.19
N GLY A 154 -5.99 -1.76 -0.15
CA GLY A 154 -6.45 -2.35 1.09
C GLY A 154 -7.68 -3.21 0.87
N VAL A 155 -8.59 -3.21 1.83
CA VAL A 155 -9.84 -3.98 1.76
C VAL A 155 -11.06 -3.11 2.00
N ASP A 156 -12.19 -3.49 1.39
CA ASP A 156 -13.47 -2.87 1.68
C ASP A 156 -14.13 -3.47 2.94
N TYR A 157 -15.36 -3.04 3.23
CA TYR A 157 -16.15 -3.52 4.37
C TYR A 157 -16.48 -5.02 4.29
N GLN A 158 -16.46 -5.62 3.10
CA GLN A 158 -16.66 -7.04 2.86
C GLN A 158 -15.33 -7.82 2.91
N ARG A 159 -14.23 -7.16 3.32
CA ARG A 159 -12.86 -7.66 3.28
C ARG A 159 -12.38 -8.03 1.88
N ARG A 160 -13.00 -7.47 0.83
CA ARG A 160 -12.56 -7.70 -0.55
C ARG A 160 -11.41 -6.76 -0.88
N PRO A 161 -10.37 -7.23 -1.59
CA PRO A 161 -9.25 -6.39 -1.97
C PRO A 161 -9.70 -5.23 -2.88
N VAL A 162 -9.18 -4.03 -2.62
CA VAL A 162 -9.49 -2.81 -3.38
C VAL A 162 -8.24 -2.35 -4.13
N PRO A 163 -8.05 -2.79 -5.39
CA PRO A 163 -6.99 -2.27 -6.24
C PRO A 163 -7.38 -0.91 -6.83
N ILE A 164 -6.40 -0.02 -6.96
CA ILE A 164 -6.52 1.25 -7.68
C ILE A 164 -5.56 1.31 -8.86
N ARG A 165 -5.97 1.92 -9.97
CA ARG A 165 -5.16 2.00 -11.20
C ARG A 165 -4.43 3.33 -11.27
N LEU A 166 -3.33 3.45 -10.52
CA LEU A 166 -2.49 4.65 -10.58
C LEU A 166 -1.71 4.74 -11.90
N PHE A 167 -1.07 3.64 -12.30
CA PHE A 167 -0.15 3.59 -13.44
C PHE A 167 -0.85 3.02 -14.68
N ARG A 168 -1.01 3.86 -15.70
CA ARG A 168 -1.68 3.54 -16.97
C ARG A 168 -1.10 4.39 -18.11
N PRO A 169 -1.36 4.06 -19.39
CA PRO A 169 -0.92 4.87 -20.52
C PRO A 169 -1.46 6.30 -20.50
N GLU A 170 -2.65 6.52 -19.95
CA GLU A 170 -3.16 7.87 -19.73
C GLU A 170 -2.53 8.47 -18.47
N PRO A 171 -2.23 9.77 -18.46
CA PRO A 171 -1.74 10.40 -17.25
C PRO A 171 -2.81 10.42 -16.16
N THR A 172 -2.39 10.24 -14.91
CA THR A 172 -3.31 10.19 -13.75
C THR A 172 -2.92 11.22 -12.71
N ARG A 173 -3.88 12.01 -12.25
CA ARG A 173 -3.77 12.95 -11.13
C ARG A 173 -4.54 12.43 -9.94
N VAL A 174 -3.92 12.47 -8.78
CA VAL A 174 -4.51 12.05 -7.53
C VAL A 174 -4.32 13.14 -6.49
N THR A 175 -5.34 13.43 -5.71
CA THR A 175 -5.21 14.26 -4.50
C THR A 175 -5.37 13.36 -3.29
N LEU A 176 -4.33 13.28 -2.45
CA LEU A 176 -4.34 12.53 -1.20
C LEU A 176 -4.37 13.49 -0.02
N VAL A 177 -5.53 13.60 0.63
CA VAL A 177 -5.69 14.32 1.90
C VAL A 177 -5.59 13.32 3.04
N ALA A 178 -4.39 13.18 3.58
CA ALA A 178 -4.11 12.22 4.65
C ALA A 178 -2.86 12.62 5.42
N GLY A 179 -2.75 12.13 6.66
CA GLY A 179 -1.53 12.21 7.45
C GLY A 179 -0.36 11.49 6.79
N LEU A 180 0.86 11.82 7.23
CA LEU A 180 2.11 11.31 6.67
C LEU A 180 2.14 9.77 6.60
N TRP A 181 1.54 9.09 7.58
CA TRP A 181 1.46 7.65 7.65
C TRP A 181 0.81 7.04 6.38
N ALA A 182 -0.38 7.49 6.00
CA ALA A 182 -1.08 6.98 4.82
C ALA A 182 -0.38 7.38 3.51
N GLN A 183 0.21 8.58 3.47
CA GLN A 183 1.01 9.03 2.33
C GLN A 183 2.22 8.12 2.10
N ARG A 184 2.94 7.76 3.17
CA ARG A 184 4.09 6.85 3.09
C ARG A 184 3.69 5.42 2.74
N ILE A 185 2.55 4.92 3.21
CA ILE A 185 2.01 3.62 2.77
C ILE A 185 1.75 3.63 1.27
N LEU A 186 1.11 4.67 0.73
CA LEU A 186 0.86 4.78 -0.71
C LEU A 186 2.17 4.72 -1.51
N VAL A 187 3.18 5.49 -1.07
CA VAL A 187 4.50 5.53 -1.69
C VAL A 187 5.22 4.19 -1.59
N PHE A 188 5.21 3.55 -0.42
CA PHE A 188 5.79 2.22 -0.23
C PHE A 188 5.15 1.20 -1.18
N ARG A 189 3.82 1.19 -1.29
CA ARG A 189 3.12 0.27 -2.20
C ARG A 189 3.39 0.57 -3.67
N ALA A 190 3.59 1.84 -4.02
CA ALA A 190 4.03 2.20 -5.36
C ALA A 190 5.44 1.67 -5.66
N LEU A 191 6.37 1.80 -4.72
CA LEU A 191 7.72 1.23 -4.82
C LEU A 191 7.67 -0.30 -4.96
N ALA A 192 6.80 -0.97 -4.19
CA ALA A 192 6.61 -2.43 -4.26
C ALA A 192 6.08 -2.90 -5.64
N LEU A 193 5.36 -2.05 -6.37
CA LEU A 193 4.94 -2.30 -7.76
C LEU A 193 6.03 -1.99 -8.79
N GLY A 194 7.23 -1.63 -8.35
CA GLY A 194 8.36 -1.30 -9.22
C GLY A 194 8.35 0.14 -9.75
N ALA A 195 7.47 1.01 -9.23
CA ALA A 195 7.48 2.42 -9.60
C ALA A 195 8.78 3.09 -9.12
N ARG A 196 9.25 4.08 -9.90
CA ARG A 196 10.18 5.09 -9.39
C ARG A 196 9.37 6.20 -8.75
N VAL A 197 9.89 6.77 -7.67
CA VAL A 197 9.20 7.84 -6.93
C VAL A 197 10.08 9.09 -6.91
N ILE A 198 9.49 10.23 -7.23
CA ILE A 198 10.07 11.55 -6.98
C ILE A 198 9.16 12.23 -5.97
N VAL A 199 9.71 12.65 -4.83
CA VAL A 199 8.98 13.43 -3.83
C VAL A 199 9.44 14.88 -3.90
N LEU A 200 8.58 15.76 -4.39
CA LEU A 200 8.75 17.21 -4.32
C LEU A 200 8.25 17.68 -2.95
N THR A 201 9.14 18.20 -2.11
CA THR A 201 8.77 18.59 -0.74
C THR A 201 9.64 19.71 -0.19
N GLY A 202 9.04 20.56 0.65
CA GLY A 202 9.76 21.56 1.44
C GLY A 202 10.36 20.99 2.72
N ASP A 203 9.89 19.84 3.18
CA ASP A 203 10.44 19.14 4.32
C ASP A 203 10.93 17.74 3.89
N PRO A 204 12.22 17.56 3.63
CA PRO A 204 12.75 16.28 3.14
C PRO A 204 12.82 15.20 4.23
N ARG A 205 12.90 15.57 5.51
CA ARG A 205 13.17 14.64 6.62
C ARG A 205 12.18 13.46 6.70
N PRO A 206 10.86 13.66 6.50
CA PRO A 206 9.89 12.56 6.54
C PRO A 206 10.00 11.56 5.38
N TRP A 207 10.79 11.84 4.35
CA TRP A 207 10.91 11.00 3.16
C TRP A 207 12.30 10.36 3.00
N GLN A 208 13.29 10.85 3.76
CA GLN A 208 14.65 10.31 3.75
C GLN A 208 14.67 8.84 4.16
N GLY A 209 15.48 8.04 3.44
CA GLY A 209 15.67 6.60 3.68
C GLY A 209 14.50 5.70 3.30
N LEU A 210 13.32 6.24 2.93
CA LEU A 210 12.15 5.41 2.60
C LEU A 210 12.40 4.49 1.40
N GLY A 211 13.06 4.99 0.34
CA GLY A 211 13.35 4.20 -0.85
C GLY A 211 14.31 3.05 -0.60
N GLU A 212 15.41 3.33 0.11
CA GLU A 212 16.42 2.34 0.50
C GLU A 212 15.84 1.29 1.43
N TRP A 213 15.05 1.71 2.42
CA TRP A 213 14.36 0.79 3.31
C TRP A 213 13.37 -0.10 2.55
N ALA A 214 12.59 0.47 1.64
CA ALA A 214 11.54 -0.27 0.93
C ALA A 214 12.07 -1.23 -0.13
N THR A 215 13.20 -0.90 -0.77
CA THR A 215 13.67 -1.60 -1.98
C THR A 215 15.10 -2.11 -1.91
N GLY A 216 15.88 -1.70 -0.90
CA GLY A 216 17.32 -1.94 -0.84
C GLY A 216 18.13 -1.10 -1.84
N LEU A 217 17.49 -0.20 -2.58
CA LEU A 217 18.09 0.60 -3.65
C LEU A 217 17.96 2.10 -3.37
N SER A 218 19.05 2.84 -3.53
CA SER A 218 19.09 4.29 -3.30
C SER A 218 18.49 5.13 -4.44
N ASP A 219 18.19 4.53 -5.60
CA ASP A 219 17.74 5.24 -6.81
C ASP A 219 16.22 5.14 -7.07
N ARG A 220 15.49 4.42 -6.21
CA ARG A 220 14.06 4.16 -6.38
C ARG A 220 13.16 5.27 -5.88
N LEU A 221 13.60 6.02 -4.87
CA LEU A 221 12.93 7.22 -4.39
C LEU A 221 13.93 8.36 -4.30
N VAL A 222 13.63 9.47 -4.96
CA VAL A 222 14.43 10.70 -4.89
C VAL A 222 13.60 11.78 -4.20
N VAL A 223 14.15 12.36 -3.14
CA VAL A 223 13.58 13.55 -2.50
C VAL A 223 14.15 14.78 -3.17
N TRP A 224 13.28 15.69 -3.60
CA TRP A 224 13.62 16.83 -4.41
C TRP A 224 13.02 18.09 -3.81
N THR A 225 13.85 19.10 -3.58
CA THR A 225 13.48 20.33 -2.87
C THR A 225 13.29 21.53 -3.80
N ASP A 226 13.43 21.33 -5.12
CA ASP A 226 13.02 22.31 -6.12
C ASP A 226 11.56 22.02 -6.52
N PRO A 227 10.68 23.04 -6.62
CA PRO A 227 9.30 22.86 -7.10
C PRO A 227 9.18 22.24 -8.49
N ARG A 228 10.24 22.30 -9.32
CA ARG A 228 10.28 21.65 -10.63
C ARG A 228 10.92 20.26 -10.53
N PRO A 229 10.16 19.18 -10.78
CA PRO A 229 10.72 17.84 -10.72
C PRO A 229 11.77 17.63 -11.81
N PRO A 230 12.81 16.80 -11.55
CA PRO A 230 13.73 16.40 -12.59
C PRO A 230 13.00 15.58 -13.66
N ARG A 231 13.45 15.69 -14.91
CA ARG A 231 12.94 14.85 -16.00
C ARG A 231 13.37 13.41 -15.74
N ALA A 232 12.40 12.51 -15.76
CA ALA A 232 12.62 11.08 -15.59
C ALA A 232 11.71 10.29 -16.55
N PRO A 233 12.22 9.22 -17.19
CA PRO A 233 11.41 8.38 -18.05
C PRO A 233 10.35 7.64 -17.23
N ALA A 234 9.19 7.43 -17.84
CA ALA A 234 8.09 6.64 -17.30
C ALA A 234 7.61 5.66 -18.38
N VAL A 235 7.60 4.37 -18.06
CA VAL A 235 7.17 3.30 -18.97
C VAL A 235 6.40 2.24 -18.19
N ALA A 236 5.64 1.38 -18.87
CA ALA A 236 4.81 0.35 -18.21
C ALA A 236 5.57 -0.50 -17.18
N ARG A 237 6.80 -0.93 -17.50
CA ARG A 237 7.65 -1.76 -16.63
C ARG A 237 8.31 -1.02 -15.47
N GLN A 238 8.30 0.31 -15.51
CA GLN A 238 8.91 1.19 -14.52
C GLN A 238 8.16 2.52 -14.55
N PRO A 239 6.93 2.54 -14.00
CA PRO A 239 6.13 3.74 -14.00
C PRO A 239 6.74 4.77 -13.04
N LEU A 240 6.30 6.02 -13.17
CA LEU A 240 6.80 7.11 -12.34
C LEU A 240 5.67 7.69 -11.50
N LEU A 241 5.88 7.73 -10.19
CA LEU A 241 5.06 8.46 -9.25
C LEU A 241 5.76 9.75 -8.85
N VAL A 242 5.12 10.89 -9.13
CA VAL A 242 5.57 12.19 -8.63
C VAL A 242 4.65 12.60 -7.49
N VAL A 243 5.19 12.64 -6.27
CA VAL A 243 4.48 13.09 -5.08
C VAL A 243 4.83 14.54 -4.82
N THR A 244 3.85 15.43 -4.85
CA THR A 244 4.00 16.82 -4.40
C THR A 244 3.47 16.90 -2.97
N ASP A 245 4.37 16.86 -1.99
CA ASP A 245 4.05 16.99 -0.56
C ASP A 245 3.93 18.47 -0.20
N VAL A 246 2.68 18.90 0.02
CA VAL A 246 2.31 20.28 0.35
C VAL A 246 2.52 20.53 1.84
N SER A 247 3.70 20.19 2.37
CA SER A 247 4.07 20.44 3.76
C SER A 247 4.44 21.91 4.00
N GLN A 248 4.80 22.64 2.93
CA GLN A 248 5.16 24.05 2.92
C GLN A 248 4.63 24.74 1.65
N ALA A 249 4.39 26.05 1.73
CA ALA A 249 3.71 26.85 0.71
C ALA A 249 4.38 26.88 -0.69
N ALA A 250 5.61 26.38 -0.83
CA ALA A 250 6.39 26.45 -2.07
C ALA A 250 6.11 25.33 -3.09
N PHE A 251 5.32 24.30 -2.73
CA PHE A 251 5.09 23.12 -3.58
C PHE A 251 3.63 23.03 -4.01
N GLY A 252 3.31 23.68 -5.14
CA GLY A 252 1.97 23.64 -5.75
C GLY A 252 1.96 23.76 -7.28
N ALA A 253 3.12 23.99 -7.90
CA ALA A 253 3.25 23.89 -9.34
C ALA A 253 2.99 22.44 -9.76
N ARG A 254 2.26 22.29 -10.87
CA ARG A 254 1.74 21.02 -11.32
C ARG A 254 2.72 20.39 -12.32
N PRO A 255 3.39 19.27 -12.00
CA PRO A 255 4.22 18.53 -12.93
C PRO A 255 3.56 18.28 -14.29
N GLU A 256 4.39 18.28 -15.33
CA GLU A 256 3.97 17.80 -16.65
C GLU A 256 3.59 16.33 -16.57
N LEU A 257 2.46 16.01 -17.21
CA LEU A 257 1.92 14.67 -17.28
C LEU A 257 2.37 13.97 -18.55
N GLY A 258 2.53 12.66 -18.44
CA GLY A 258 2.89 11.80 -19.56
C GLY A 258 2.39 10.37 -19.33
N PRO A 259 2.56 9.48 -20.32
CA PRO A 259 2.15 8.10 -20.17
C PRO A 259 2.89 7.42 -19.02
N TRP A 260 2.19 6.57 -18.28
CA TRP A 260 2.73 5.83 -17.12
C TRP A 260 3.29 6.72 -16.00
N ARG A 261 2.89 7.99 -15.99
CA ARG A 261 3.21 8.96 -14.94
C ARG A 261 1.96 9.28 -14.14
N THR A 262 2.07 9.12 -12.83
CA THR A 262 1.04 9.50 -11.87
C THR A 262 1.56 10.66 -11.04
N GLU A 263 0.74 11.69 -10.86
CA GLU A 263 1.00 12.76 -9.91
C GLU A 263 0.08 12.61 -8.70
N VAL A 264 0.65 12.64 -7.50
CA VAL A 264 -0.09 12.70 -6.24
C VAL A 264 0.20 14.04 -5.58
N THR A 265 -0.81 14.88 -5.41
CA THR A 265 -0.73 16.03 -4.50
C THR A 265 -1.08 15.53 -3.09
N ALA A 266 -0.10 15.51 -2.20
CA ALA A 266 -0.21 14.99 -0.84
C ALA A 266 -0.38 16.14 0.15
N ILE A 267 -1.55 16.21 0.79
CA ILE A 267 -1.97 17.29 1.69
C ILE A 267 -2.17 16.71 3.08
N ARG A 268 -1.43 17.22 4.07
CA ARG A 268 -1.54 16.73 5.46
C ARG A 268 -2.73 17.33 6.20
N ARG A 269 -3.05 18.60 5.91
CA ARG A 269 -4.19 19.32 6.47
C ARG A 269 -4.89 20.09 5.38
N LEU A 270 -6.19 19.83 5.21
CA LEU A 270 -6.95 20.45 4.13
C LEU A 270 -7.40 21.86 4.53
N SER A 271 -7.14 22.82 3.65
CA SER A 271 -7.57 24.22 3.79
C SER A 271 -8.21 24.68 2.48
N ALA A 272 -8.86 25.85 2.49
CA ALA A 272 -9.52 26.40 1.31
C ALA A 272 -8.58 26.63 0.12
N GLU A 273 -7.28 26.90 0.36
CA GLU A 273 -6.29 27.10 -0.71
C GLU A 273 -6.12 25.86 -1.59
N HIS A 274 -6.38 24.68 -1.03
CA HIS A 274 -6.23 23.41 -1.71
C HIS A 274 -7.48 23.00 -2.49
N ALA A 275 -8.62 23.69 -2.35
CA ALA A 275 -9.91 23.24 -2.88
C ALA A 275 -9.87 22.92 -4.39
N HIS A 276 -9.13 23.72 -5.17
CA HIS A 276 -8.97 23.49 -6.61
C HIS A 276 -8.28 22.15 -6.94
N THR A 277 -7.43 21.64 -6.05
CA THR A 277 -6.70 20.36 -6.26
C THR A 277 -7.63 19.17 -6.17
N LEU A 278 -8.73 19.28 -5.40
CA LEU A 278 -9.74 18.24 -5.28
C LEU A 278 -10.61 18.15 -6.54
N GLN A 279 -10.80 19.26 -7.26
CA GLN A 279 -11.63 19.35 -8.46
C GLN A 279 -10.87 18.99 -9.75
N GLY A 280 -9.55 19.22 -9.76
CA GLY A 280 -8.71 19.07 -10.96
C GLY A 280 -7.95 17.74 -11.05
N CYS A 281 -8.41 16.67 -10.40
CA CYS A 281 -7.76 15.36 -10.39
C CYS A 281 -8.72 14.23 -10.78
N ASP A 282 -8.17 13.05 -11.09
CA ASP A 282 -8.94 11.88 -11.51
C ASP A 282 -9.47 11.06 -10.33
N LEU A 283 -8.78 11.16 -9.18
CA LEU A 283 -9.09 10.42 -7.96
C LEU A 283 -8.69 11.25 -6.74
N VAL A 284 -9.62 11.38 -5.80
CA VAL A 284 -9.40 11.96 -4.48
C VAL A 284 -9.41 10.85 -3.44
N MET A 285 -8.40 10.85 -2.59
CA MET A 285 -8.30 9.97 -1.44
C MET A 285 -8.35 10.81 -0.17
N LEU A 286 -9.35 10.60 0.66
CA LEU A 286 -9.54 11.34 1.91
C LEU A 286 -9.42 10.37 3.08
N GLN A 287 -8.52 10.62 4.01
CA GLN A 287 -8.56 9.97 5.31
C GLN A 287 -9.73 10.54 6.14
N LYS A 288 -9.89 10.09 7.39
CA LYS A 288 -10.69 10.81 8.39
C LYS A 288 -10.46 12.32 8.27
N LEU A 289 -11.48 13.17 8.35
CA LEU A 289 -11.33 14.64 8.32
C LEU A 289 -11.84 15.27 9.63
N ASN A 290 -11.35 16.46 9.98
CA ASN A 290 -11.97 17.26 11.04
C ASN A 290 -13.13 18.09 10.44
N ALA A 291 -13.91 18.78 11.28
CA ALA A 291 -15.08 19.54 10.82
C ALA A 291 -14.75 20.62 9.77
N GLN A 292 -13.65 21.35 9.95
CA GLN A 292 -13.23 22.41 9.02
C GLN A 292 -12.80 21.82 7.67
N GLU A 293 -12.00 20.75 7.70
CA GLU A 293 -11.54 20.04 6.50
C GLU A 293 -12.70 19.38 5.76
N ALA A 294 -13.64 18.78 6.48
CA ALA A 294 -14.83 18.17 5.92
C ALA A 294 -15.74 19.19 5.24
N ALA A 295 -15.83 20.42 5.78
CA ALA A 295 -16.56 21.51 5.13
C ALA A 295 -15.91 21.92 3.80
N VAL A 296 -14.57 22.05 3.77
CA VAL A 296 -13.82 22.35 2.52
C VAL A 296 -13.99 21.22 1.51
N ALA A 297 -13.82 19.96 1.91
CA ALA A 297 -13.99 18.81 1.04
C ALA A 297 -15.43 18.71 0.52
N GLY A 298 -16.43 18.92 1.40
CA GLY A 298 -17.83 18.88 1.05
C GLY A 298 -18.21 19.92 -0.01
N GLN A 299 -17.70 21.15 0.13
CA GLN A 299 -17.90 22.19 -0.89
C GLN A 299 -17.16 21.88 -2.19
N ALA A 300 -15.87 21.52 -2.12
CA ALA A 300 -15.04 21.30 -3.30
C ALA A 300 -15.54 20.11 -4.14
N LEU A 301 -16.01 19.04 -3.50
CA LEU A 301 -16.46 17.79 -4.13
C LEU A 301 -17.99 17.71 -4.28
N ASN A 302 -18.72 18.75 -3.92
CA ASN A 302 -20.18 18.79 -3.91
C ASN A 302 -20.80 17.59 -3.16
N LEU A 303 -20.26 17.27 -1.98
CA LEU A 303 -20.76 16.16 -1.17
C LEU A 303 -22.04 16.57 -0.45
N PRO A 304 -23.04 15.67 -0.36
CA PRO A 304 -24.17 15.89 0.52
C PRO A 304 -23.71 15.92 1.98
N ALA A 305 -24.49 16.57 2.85
CA ALA A 305 -24.12 16.79 4.26
C ALA A 305 -23.80 15.47 5.01
N ASN A 306 -24.53 14.40 4.71
CA ASN A 306 -24.25 13.07 5.25
C ASN A 306 -22.89 12.50 4.79
N GLY A 307 -22.47 12.78 3.55
CA GLY A 307 -21.17 12.38 3.02
C GLY A 307 -20.00 13.08 3.73
N ALA A 308 -20.13 14.38 4.00
CA ALA A 308 -19.14 15.13 4.76
C ALA A 308 -19.09 14.71 6.24
N GLY A 309 -20.23 14.37 6.84
CA GLY A 309 -20.29 13.80 8.19
C GLY A 309 -19.57 12.43 8.28
N LEU A 310 -19.76 11.58 7.28
CA LEU A 310 -19.13 10.25 7.23
C LEU A 310 -17.59 10.32 7.23
N LEU A 311 -17.00 11.32 6.55
CA LEU A 311 -15.54 11.54 6.57
C LEU A 311 -15.03 11.87 7.98
N GLN A 312 -15.85 12.48 8.83
CA GLN A 312 -15.47 12.81 10.20
C GLN A 312 -15.54 11.60 11.13
N GLU A 313 -16.41 10.64 10.84
CA GLU A 313 -16.60 9.43 11.64
C GLU A 313 -15.62 8.30 11.30
N MET A 314 -14.95 8.36 10.15
CA MET A 314 -13.94 7.38 9.74
C MET A 314 -12.83 7.21 10.79
N THR A 315 -12.24 6.03 10.83
CA THR A 315 -11.03 5.76 11.61
C THR A 315 -9.77 6.18 10.84
N PRO A 316 -8.63 6.43 11.51
CA PRO A 316 -7.40 6.87 10.84
C PRO A 316 -6.89 5.90 9.76
N GLU A 317 -7.14 4.60 9.85
CA GLU A 317 -6.70 3.63 8.86
C GLU A 317 -7.55 3.57 7.58
N MET A 318 -8.66 4.31 7.54
CA MET A 318 -9.56 4.33 6.40
C MET A 318 -9.23 5.44 5.41
N LEU A 319 -9.43 5.15 4.12
CA LEU A 319 -9.48 6.13 3.04
C LEU A 319 -10.82 6.04 2.31
N ALA A 320 -11.44 7.20 2.09
CA ALA A 320 -12.53 7.38 1.14
C ALA A 320 -11.94 7.71 -0.23
N LEU A 321 -12.34 6.96 -1.25
CA LEU A 321 -11.98 7.14 -2.64
C LEU A 321 -13.15 7.79 -3.36
N MET A 322 -12.91 8.95 -3.96
CA MET A 322 -13.90 9.72 -4.70
C MET A 322 -13.35 10.07 -6.08
N GLY A 323 -14.17 9.96 -7.12
CA GLY A 323 -13.69 10.05 -8.50
C GLY A 323 -13.21 8.69 -9.03
N GLY A 324 -13.13 8.57 -10.36
CA GLY A 324 -12.81 7.30 -11.04
C GLY A 324 -13.94 6.25 -11.02
N GLY A 325 -15.17 6.64 -10.68
CA GLY A 325 -16.35 5.78 -10.63
C GLY A 325 -17.19 6.02 -9.37
N ALA A 326 -17.67 4.93 -8.76
CA ALA A 326 -18.42 4.99 -7.51
C ALA A 326 -17.51 5.26 -6.31
N ASN A 327 -18.02 6.02 -5.33
CA ASN A 327 -17.32 6.27 -4.07
C ASN A 327 -17.09 4.95 -3.32
N ARG A 328 -15.89 4.78 -2.77
CA ARG A 328 -15.49 3.57 -2.05
C ARG A 328 -14.80 3.92 -0.74
N TYR A 329 -14.96 3.08 0.26
CA TYR A 329 -14.25 3.18 1.54
C TYR A 329 -13.34 1.98 1.70
N VAL A 330 -12.09 2.24 2.06
CA VAL A 330 -11.02 1.23 2.10
C VAL A 330 -10.31 1.32 3.43
N TRP A 331 -10.14 0.19 4.10
CA TRP A 331 -9.18 0.03 5.18
C TRP A 331 -7.81 -0.29 4.58
N LEU A 332 -6.80 0.51 4.87
CA LEU A 332 -5.45 0.32 4.31
C LEU A 332 -4.83 -1.03 4.70
N SER A 333 -5.19 -1.57 5.87
CA SER A 333 -4.76 -2.89 6.38
C SER A 333 -3.27 -3.16 6.13
N PRO A 334 -2.36 -2.37 6.75
CA PRO A 334 -0.93 -2.49 6.47
C PRO A 334 -0.39 -3.87 6.84
N THR A 335 0.50 -4.40 6.02
CA THR A 335 1.24 -5.64 6.28
C THR A 335 2.18 -5.46 7.48
N SER A 336 2.71 -6.57 8.01
CA SER A 336 3.69 -6.52 9.12
C SER A 336 4.94 -5.71 8.77
N VAL A 337 5.42 -5.81 7.52
CA VAL A 337 6.56 -5.03 7.00
C VAL A 337 6.25 -3.54 7.00
N GLU A 338 5.05 -3.15 6.54
CA GLU A 338 4.61 -1.74 6.54
C GLU A 338 4.50 -1.19 7.97
N GLN A 339 3.93 -1.98 8.89
CA GLN A 339 3.77 -1.58 10.29
C GLN A 339 5.11 -1.37 11.00
N GLN A 340 6.12 -2.20 10.71
CA GLN A 340 7.43 -2.11 11.34
C GLN A 340 8.11 -0.75 11.13
N TYR A 341 7.89 -0.11 9.98
CA TYR A 341 8.55 1.15 9.63
C TYR A 341 7.66 2.39 9.76
N HIS A 342 6.35 2.22 9.58
CA HIS A 342 5.40 3.34 9.65
C HIS A 342 4.73 3.49 11.03
N GLY A 343 4.79 2.46 11.87
CA GLY A 343 4.08 2.43 13.15
C GLY A 343 2.56 2.31 12.98
N PRO A 344 1.79 2.60 14.05
CA PRO A 344 0.34 2.48 14.03
C PRO A 344 -0.30 3.54 13.11
N PRO A 345 -1.54 3.31 12.64
CA PRO A 345 -2.31 4.31 11.89
C PRO A 345 -2.41 5.64 12.65
N GLN A 346 -2.03 6.73 11.97
CA GLN A 346 -2.08 8.08 12.53
C GLN A 346 -2.66 9.05 11.51
N ARG A 347 -3.23 10.13 12.06
CA ARG A 347 -3.69 11.27 11.31
C ARG A 347 -2.94 12.52 11.74
#